data_AF-A0A2P1G3U2-F1
#
_entry.id   AF-A0A2P1G3U2-F1
#
_cell.length_a   1.000
_cell.length_b   1.000
_cell.length_c   1.000
_cell.angle_alpha   90.00
_cell.angle_beta   90.00
_cell.angle_gamma   90.00
#
_symmetry.space_group_name_H-M   'P 1'
#
loop_
_entity.id
_entity.type
_entity.pdbx_description
1 polymer ?
#
loop_
_entity_poly.entity_id
_entity_poly.type
_entity_poly.pdbx_seq_one_letter_code
_entity_poly.pdbx_strand_id
1 'polypeptide(L)'
;MRAIFESLFDAIYLITVISIGTIMLREAKGRKEYHLFGLMALVLGFGDAFHLIPRMIALLTTGEENYVALLGLGKLITSITMTVFYVILYYVWRLRYKISDRRELTMTIYGLALLRVLLCLCPINDFLSLNPPLSWAIYRNLPFLLIGIIIMLIFYKSQKEHKDKSFKYMWFTIFLSFAFYAPVVLYSQKYPNIGLLMIPKTCAYVWTVLIGYFDMKGERYEKERN
;
A
#
# COMPACT_ATOMS: atom_id res chain seq x y z
N MET A 1 -26.16 -7.34 -5.09
CA MET A 1 -25.78 -6.73 -3.80
C MET A 1 -24.26 -6.69 -3.58
N ARG A 2 -23.55 -7.83 -3.62
CA ARG A 2 -22.08 -7.89 -3.44
C ARG A 2 -21.27 -7.00 -4.41
N ALA A 3 -21.52 -7.12 -5.73
CA ALA A 3 -20.82 -6.31 -6.75
C ALA A 3 -20.98 -4.79 -6.55
N ILE A 4 -22.18 -4.35 -6.16
CA ILE A 4 -22.48 -2.94 -5.88
C ILE A 4 -21.71 -2.46 -4.64
N PHE A 5 -21.72 -3.26 -3.57
CA PHE A 5 -21.00 -2.94 -2.34
C PHE A 5 -19.49 -2.84 -2.57
N GLU A 6 -18.88 -3.82 -3.25
CA GLU A 6 -17.45 -3.82 -3.54
C GLU A 6 -17.05 -2.64 -4.44
N SER A 7 -17.86 -2.34 -5.45
CA SER A 7 -17.58 -1.20 -6.33
C SER A 7 -17.72 0.15 -5.61
N LEU A 8 -18.73 0.29 -4.75
CA LEU A 8 -18.91 1.50 -3.95
C LEU A 8 -17.75 1.69 -2.96
N PHE A 9 -17.31 0.61 -2.31
CA PHE A 9 -16.15 0.64 -1.42
C PHE A 9 -14.89 1.08 -2.17
N ASP A 10 -14.60 0.48 -3.33
CA ASP A 10 -13.43 0.80 -4.14
C ASP A 10 -13.45 2.27 -4.59
N ALA A 11 -14.60 2.79 -4.99
CA ALA A 11 -14.78 4.20 -5.38
C ALA A 11 -14.54 5.16 -4.20
N ILE A 12 -15.16 4.90 -3.04
CA ILE A 12 -14.98 5.73 -1.83
C ILE A 12 -13.52 5.71 -1.38
N TYR A 13 -12.89 4.53 -1.40
CA TYR A 13 -11.47 4.35 -1.08
C TYR A 13 -10.57 5.23 -1.96
N LEU A 14 -10.70 5.11 -3.29
CA LEU A 14 -9.87 5.86 -4.23
C LEU A 14 -10.04 7.36 -4.06
N ILE A 15 -11.29 7.84 -3.98
CA ILE A 15 -11.60 9.26 -3.76
C ILE A 15 -10.95 9.73 -2.45
N THR A 16 -11.08 8.96 -1.37
CA THR A 16 -10.57 9.33 -0.04
C THR A 16 -9.04 9.46 -0.06
N VAL A 17 -8.34 8.41 -0.51
CA VAL A 17 -6.87 8.39 -0.46
C VAL A 17 -6.26 9.42 -1.40
N ILE A 18 -6.81 9.60 -2.61
CA ILE A 18 -6.33 10.61 -3.56
C ILE A 18 -6.60 12.03 -3.04
N SER A 19 -7.77 12.28 -2.45
CA SER A 19 -8.11 13.59 -1.87
C SER A 19 -7.19 13.93 -0.72
N ILE A 20 -7.00 13.00 0.24
CA ILE A 20 -6.10 13.20 1.38
C ILE A 20 -4.66 13.41 0.90
N GLY A 21 -4.16 12.57 -0.02
CA GLY A 21 -2.81 12.71 -0.56
C GLY A 21 -2.58 14.08 -1.21
N THR A 22 -3.57 14.56 -1.98
CA THR A 22 -3.53 15.89 -2.61
C THR A 22 -3.53 17.01 -1.57
N ILE A 23 -4.37 16.91 -0.54
CA ILE A 23 -4.42 17.89 0.56
C ILE A 23 -3.07 17.91 1.29
N MET A 24 -2.50 16.74 1.61
CA MET A 24 -1.21 16.66 2.30
C MET A 24 -0.08 17.29 1.49
N LEU A 25 -0.02 17.06 0.18
CA LEU A 25 1.00 17.69 -0.67
C LEU A 25 0.87 19.22 -0.70
N ARG A 26 -0.37 19.73 -0.80
CA ARG A 26 -0.64 21.19 -0.79
C ARG A 26 -0.35 21.82 0.57
N GLU A 27 -0.68 21.14 1.66
CA GLU A 27 -0.54 21.65 3.04
C GLU A 27 0.81 21.29 3.70
N ALA A 28 1.70 20.57 3.02
CA ALA A 28 3.01 20.19 3.56
C ALA A 28 3.85 21.43 3.95
N LYS A 29 3.71 22.56 3.24
CA LYS A 29 4.38 23.85 3.53
C LYS A 29 5.88 23.71 3.85
N GLY A 30 6.61 22.95 3.01
CA GLY A 30 8.05 22.71 3.17
C GLY A 30 8.43 21.57 4.14
N ARG A 31 7.47 20.97 4.85
CA ARG A 31 7.71 19.79 5.70
C ARG A 31 7.86 18.55 4.83
N LYS A 32 9.11 18.13 4.63
CA LYS A 32 9.48 16.99 3.76
C LYS A 32 8.79 15.68 4.14
N GLU A 33 8.56 15.45 5.42
CA GLU A 33 7.86 14.25 5.92
C GLU A 33 6.44 14.16 5.35
N TYR A 34 5.61 15.18 5.55
CA TYR A 34 4.24 15.19 5.06
C TYR A 34 4.15 15.29 3.54
N HIS A 35 5.15 15.88 2.89
CA HIS A 35 5.25 15.83 1.44
C HIS A 35 5.45 14.39 0.94
N LEU A 36 6.40 13.64 1.52
CA LEU A 36 6.57 12.21 1.18
C LEU A 36 5.33 11.39 1.53
N PHE A 37 4.68 11.69 2.65
CA PHE A 37 3.47 10.98 3.06
C PHE A 37 2.28 11.24 2.11
N GLY A 38 2.12 12.48 1.65
CA GLY A 38 1.13 12.83 0.62
C GLY A 38 1.43 12.13 -0.71
N LEU A 39 2.70 12.11 -1.13
CA LEU A 39 3.13 11.38 -2.33
C LEU A 39 2.86 9.88 -2.19
N MET A 40 3.15 9.30 -1.02
CA MET A 40 2.87 7.91 -0.69
C MET A 40 1.38 7.58 -0.86
N ALA A 41 0.49 8.43 -0.34
CA ALA A 41 -0.95 8.28 -0.52
C ALA A 41 -1.38 8.36 -1.99
N LEU A 42 -0.81 9.27 -2.77
CA LEU A 42 -1.10 9.35 -4.21
C LEU A 42 -0.59 8.12 -4.98
N VAL A 43 0.61 7.62 -4.67
CA VAL A 43 1.16 6.39 -5.27
C VAL A 43 0.25 5.20 -4.99
N LEU A 44 -0.28 5.10 -3.78
CA LEU A 44 -1.27 4.09 -3.40
C LEU A 44 -2.56 4.24 -4.22
N GLY A 45 -3.18 5.41 -4.20
CA GLY A 45 -4.47 5.66 -4.86
C GLY A 45 -4.40 5.49 -6.38
N PHE A 46 -3.43 6.13 -7.04
CA PHE A 46 -3.28 6.00 -8.49
C PHE A 46 -2.81 4.60 -8.91
N GLY A 47 -1.95 3.96 -8.12
CA GLY A 47 -1.49 2.60 -8.39
C GLY A 47 -2.62 1.57 -8.32
N ASP A 48 -3.51 1.71 -7.34
CA ASP A 48 -4.68 0.83 -7.21
C ASP A 48 -5.75 1.14 -8.26
N ALA A 49 -5.87 2.38 -8.73
CA ALA A 49 -6.85 2.77 -9.74
C ALA A 49 -6.73 1.95 -11.04
N PHE A 50 -5.51 1.59 -11.46
CA PHE A 50 -5.25 0.74 -12.63
C PHE A 50 -5.82 -0.68 -12.50
N HIS A 51 -6.04 -1.17 -11.28
CA HIS A 51 -6.68 -2.46 -11.02
C HIS A 51 -8.17 -2.30 -10.67
N LEU A 52 -8.49 -1.37 -9.78
CA LEU A 52 -9.83 -1.23 -9.21
C LEU A 52 -10.84 -0.63 -10.20
N ILE A 53 -10.45 0.30 -11.06
CA ILE A 53 -11.40 0.86 -12.06
C ILE A 53 -11.84 -0.23 -13.05
N PRO A 54 -10.93 -0.98 -13.70
CA PRO A 54 -11.32 -2.13 -14.52
C PRO A 54 -12.16 -3.16 -13.77
N ARG A 55 -11.83 -3.41 -12.50
CA ARG A 55 -12.55 -4.36 -11.65
C ARG A 55 -13.99 -3.93 -11.38
N MET A 56 -14.21 -2.66 -11.04
CA MET A 56 -15.56 -2.11 -10.87
C MET A 56 -16.38 -2.24 -12.15
N ILE A 57 -15.79 -1.90 -13.31
CA ILE A 57 -16.46 -2.05 -14.61
C ILE A 57 -16.81 -3.52 -14.86
N ALA A 58 -15.88 -4.44 -14.62
CA ALA A 58 -16.10 -5.86 -14.82
C ALA A 58 -17.21 -6.42 -13.91
N LEU A 59 -17.23 -6.02 -12.63
CA LEU A 59 -18.27 -6.44 -11.67
C LEU A 59 -19.67 -5.92 -12.02
N LEU A 60 -19.76 -4.78 -12.70
CA LEU A 60 -21.04 -4.13 -13.05
C LEU A 60 -21.51 -4.43 -14.48
N THR A 61 -20.70 -5.10 -15.31
CA THR A 61 -21.02 -5.36 -16.72
C THR A 61 -21.01 -6.86 -17.05
N THR A 62 -19.94 -7.36 -17.68
CA THR A 62 -19.84 -8.68 -18.30
C THR A 62 -19.03 -9.70 -17.48
N GLY A 63 -18.59 -9.34 -16.27
CA GLY A 63 -17.82 -10.21 -15.36
C GLY A 63 -16.30 -10.11 -15.55
N GLU A 64 -15.53 -10.49 -14.52
CA GLU A 64 -14.05 -10.36 -14.48
C GLU A 64 -13.34 -11.19 -15.56
N GLU A 65 -13.94 -12.28 -16.04
CA GLU A 65 -13.40 -13.17 -17.07
C GLU A 65 -13.20 -12.48 -18.43
N ASN A 66 -13.97 -11.42 -18.71
CA ASN A 66 -13.85 -10.65 -19.94
C ASN A 66 -12.78 -9.54 -19.86
N TYR A 67 -12.21 -9.31 -18.68
CA TYR A 67 -11.24 -8.24 -18.41
C TYR A 67 -9.89 -8.76 -17.92
N VAL A 68 -9.58 -10.05 -18.13
CA VAL A 68 -8.40 -10.73 -17.59
C VAL A 68 -7.10 -9.97 -17.88
N ALA A 69 -6.87 -9.56 -19.12
CA ALA A 69 -5.66 -8.83 -19.50
C ALA A 69 -5.56 -7.47 -18.78
N LEU A 70 -6.67 -6.74 -18.69
CA LEU A 70 -6.70 -5.42 -18.06
C LEU A 70 -6.54 -5.52 -16.53
N LEU A 71 -7.20 -6.50 -15.90
CA LEU A 71 -7.04 -6.79 -14.48
C LEU A 71 -5.64 -7.30 -14.15
N GLY A 72 -5.06 -8.09 -15.05
CA GLY A 72 -3.69 -8.58 -14.98
C GLY A 72 -2.66 -7.47 -15.02
N LEU A 73 -2.78 -6.57 -16.01
CA LEU A 73 -1.94 -5.37 -16.12
C LEU A 73 -2.10 -4.46 -14.90
N GLY A 74 -3.34 -4.26 -14.44
CA GLY A 74 -3.63 -3.54 -13.19
C GLY A 74 -2.87 -4.13 -12.00
N LYS A 75 -2.93 -5.46 -11.81
CA LYS A 75 -2.20 -6.16 -10.73
C LYS A 75 -0.69 -5.99 -10.84
N LEU A 76 -0.13 -5.98 -12.06
CA LEU A 76 1.30 -5.70 -12.27
C LEU A 76 1.65 -4.29 -11.79
N ILE A 77 0.92 -3.28 -12.27
CA ILE A 77 1.13 -1.87 -11.90
C ILE A 77 1.00 -1.70 -10.40
N THR A 78 -0.10 -2.20 -9.81
CA THR A 78 -0.33 -2.16 -8.36
C THR A 78 0.79 -2.86 -7.57
N SER A 79 1.34 -3.97 -8.06
CA SER A 79 2.46 -4.66 -7.37
C SER A 79 3.73 -3.79 -7.34
N ILE A 80 4.02 -3.08 -8.44
CA ILE A 80 5.16 -2.16 -8.52
C ILE A 80 4.90 -0.92 -7.65
N THR A 81 3.74 -0.28 -7.75
CA THR A 81 3.41 0.93 -6.97
C THR A 81 3.34 0.63 -5.47
N MET A 82 2.85 -0.54 -5.06
CA MET A 82 2.92 -0.99 -3.66
C MET A 82 4.35 -1.18 -3.17
N THR A 83 5.27 -1.57 -4.05
CA THR A 83 6.70 -1.64 -3.69
C THR A 83 7.26 -0.24 -3.47
N VAL A 84 6.94 0.70 -4.38
CA VAL A 84 7.30 2.11 -4.24
C VAL A 84 6.69 2.73 -2.99
N PHE A 85 5.43 2.39 -2.65
CA PHE A 85 4.75 2.83 -1.43
C PHE A 85 5.58 2.51 -0.19
N TYR A 86 6.04 1.25 -0.03
CA TYR A 86 6.83 0.87 1.14
C TYR A 86 8.24 1.49 1.15
N VAL A 87 8.82 1.75 -0.03
CA VAL A 87 10.06 2.52 -0.13
C VAL A 87 9.84 3.96 0.33
N ILE A 88 8.75 4.62 -0.06
CA ILE A 88 8.44 5.96 0.43
C ILE A 88 8.16 5.92 1.93
N LEU A 89 7.41 4.93 2.42
CA LEU A 89 7.13 4.74 3.86
C LEU A 89 8.41 4.54 4.68
N TYR A 90 9.42 3.88 4.12
CA TYR A 90 10.76 3.80 4.71
C TYR A 90 11.41 5.19 4.86
N TYR A 91 11.31 6.04 3.84
CA TYR A 91 11.84 7.41 3.93
C TYR A 91 11.03 8.31 4.86
N VAL A 92 9.72 8.12 4.96
CA VAL A 92 8.89 8.75 5.99
C VAL A 92 9.41 8.40 7.38
N TRP A 93 9.66 7.11 7.66
CA TRP A 93 10.25 6.67 8.93
C TRP A 93 11.58 7.36 9.22
N ARG A 94 12.47 7.44 8.21
CA ARG A 94 13.76 8.11 8.35
C ARG A 94 13.62 9.59 8.69
N LEU A 95 12.70 10.29 8.05
CA LEU A 95 12.46 11.72 8.30
C LEU A 95 11.84 11.94 9.69
N ARG A 96 10.80 11.18 10.04
CA ARG A 96 10.08 11.29 11.33
C ARG A 96 11.02 11.13 12.51
N TYR A 97 11.85 10.08 12.49
CA TYR A 97 12.75 9.75 13.59
C TYR A 97 14.20 10.24 13.37
N LYS A 98 14.42 11.15 12.40
CA LYS A 98 15.72 11.77 12.09
C LYS A 98 16.86 10.76 11.91
N ILE A 99 16.58 9.64 11.24
CA ILE A 99 17.54 8.55 11.02
C ILE A 99 18.38 8.82 9.77
N SER A 100 19.61 9.29 9.99
CA SER A 100 20.57 9.59 8.92
C SER A 100 21.50 8.41 8.58
N ASP A 101 21.90 7.59 9.56
CA ASP A 101 22.97 6.59 9.39
C ASP A 101 22.48 5.13 9.39
N ARG A 102 21.89 4.71 8.26
CA ARG A 102 21.36 3.34 8.06
C ARG A 102 21.58 2.85 6.63
N ARG A 103 22.84 2.89 6.17
CA ARG A 103 23.20 2.49 4.79
C ARG A 103 22.82 1.04 4.49
N GLU A 104 23.16 0.11 5.36
CA GLU A 104 22.85 -1.31 5.19
C GLU A 104 21.35 -1.56 5.04
N LEU A 105 20.54 -0.97 5.92
CA LEU A 105 19.07 -1.08 5.85
C LEU A 105 18.51 -0.49 4.55
N THR A 106 19.04 0.66 4.11
CA THR A 106 18.64 1.27 2.83
C THR A 106 18.95 0.34 1.66
N MET A 107 20.15 -0.26 1.64
CA MET A 107 20.54 -1.22 0.62
C MET A 107 19.67 -2.47 0.63
N THR A 108 19.30 -2.98 1.81
CA THR A 108 18.39 -4.12 1.93
C THR A 108 17.01 -3.80 1.37
N ILE A 109 16.43 -2.64 1.70
CA ILE A 109 15.12 -2.21 1.17
C ILE A 109 15.16 -2.08 -0.36
N TYR A 110 16.20 -1.46 -0.91
CA TYR A 110 16.36 -1.31 -2.36
C TYR A 110 16.64 -2.64 -3.06
N GLY A 111 17.45 -3.52 -2.48
CA GLY A 111 17.72 -4.85 -3.02
C GLY A 111 16.44 -5.68 -3.09
N LEU A 112 15.63 -5.70 -2.02
CA LEU A 112 14.33 -6.38 -2.00
C LEU A 112 13.32 -5.77 -2.97
N ALA A 113 13.29 -4.43 -3.07
CA ALA A 113 12.40 -3.73 -4.00
C ALA A 113 12.76 -4.04 -5.46
N LEU A 114 14.05 -3.98 -5.81
CA LEU A 114 14.54 -4.32 -7.14
C LEU A 114 14.24 -5.78 -7.47
N LEU A 115 14.54 -6.71 -6.54
CA LEU A 115 14.23 -8.13 -6.71
C LEU A 115 12.73 -8.33 -6.98
N ARG A 116 11.86 -7.65 -6.23
CA ARG A 116 10.42 -7.73 -6.47
C ARG A 116 10.03 -7.24 -7.86
N VAL A 117 10.54 -6.09 -8.29
CA VAL A 117 10.24 -5.53 -9.62
C VAL A 117 10.67 -6.51 -10.71
N LEU A 118 11.88 -7.09 -10.60
CA LEU A 118 12.36 -8.09 -11.55
C LEU A 118 11.47 -9.34 -11.58
N LEU A 119 11.04 -9.84 -10.41
CA LEU A 119 10.12 -10.98 -10.35
C LEU A 119 8.75 -10.66 -10.93
N CYS A 120 8.23 -9.44 -10.73
CA CYS A 120 6.97 -8.99 -11.32
C CYS A 120 7.04 -8.88 -12.85
N LEU A 121 8.17 -8.43 -13.40
CA LEU A 121 8.37 -8.27 -14.85
C LEU A 121 8.74 -9.58 -15.57
N CYS A 122 9.08 -10.63 -14.83
CA CYS A 122 9.41 -11.91 -15.42
C CYS A 122 8.21 -12.49 -16.19
N PRO A 123 8.37 -12.93 -17.45
CA PRO A 123 7.27 -13.48 -18.25
C PRO A 123 6.56 -14.68 -17.61
N ILE A 124 7.29 -15.47 -16.80
CA ILE A 124 6.76 -16.64 -16.06
C ILE A 124 5.62 -16.23 -15.11
N ASN A 125 5.60 -14.97 -14.68
CA ASN A 125 4.54 -14.43 -13.84
C ASN A 125 3.15 -14.51 -14.48
N ASP A 126 3.10 -14.40 -15.80
CA ASP A 126 1.91 -14.57 -16.63
C ASP A 126 0.69 -13.78 -16.12
N PHE A 127 0.88 -12.47 -15.86
CA PHE A 127 -0.19 -11.61 -15.31
C PHE A 127 -1.47 -11.60 -16.16
N LEU A 128 -1.35 -11.86 -17.48
CA LEU A 128 -2.44 -11.76 -18.45
C LEU A 128 -3.21 -13.07 -18.65
N SER A 129 -2.84 -14.13 -17.93
CA SER A 129 -3.52 -15.43 -17.97
C SER A 129 -4.64 -15.52 -16.94
N LEU A 130 -5.63 -16.35 -17.23
CA LEU A 130 -6.72 -16.69 -16.32
C LEU A 130 -6.21 -17.40 -15.06
N ASN A 131 -5.16 -18.22 -15.21
CA ASN A 131 -4.63 -19.07 -14.14
C ASN A 131 -3.11 -18.86 -14.00
N PRO A 132 -2.66 -17.69 -13.50
CA PRO A 132 -1.24 -17.44 -13.31
C PRO A 132 -0.67 -18.39 -12.24
N PRO A 133 0.59 -18.83 -12.38
CA PRO A 133 1.18 -19.82 -11.50
C PRO A 133 1.30 -19.32 -10.05
N LEU A 134 0.72 -20.08 -9.11
CA LEU A 134 0.76 -19.76 -7.67
C LEU A 134 2.19 -19.67 -7.13
N SER A 135 3.09 -20.55 -7.57
CA SER A 135 4.51 -20.52 -7.18
C SER A 135 5.16 -19.17 -7.46
N TRP A 136 4.90 -18.60 -8.63
CA TRP A 136 5.43 -17.29 -9.00
C TRP A 136 4.77 -16.15 -8.23
N ALA A 137 3.47 -16.29 -7.92
CA ALA A 137 2.77 -15.36 -7.04
C ALA A 137 3.39 -15.34 -5.63
N ILE A 138 3.89 -16.46 -5.12
CA ILE A 138 4.63 -16.55 -3.86
C ILE A 138 6.01 -15.90 -4.00
N TYR A 139 6.78 -16.24 -5.03
CA TYR A 139 8.13 -15.70 -5.22
C TYR A 139 8.16 -14.17 -5.30
N ARG A 140 7.28 -13.55 -6.09
CA ARG A 140 7.24 -12.07 -6.20
C ARG A 140 6.76 -11.37 -4.93
N ASN A 141 6.03 -12.08 -4.06
CA ASN A 141 5.50 -11.52 -2.81
C ASN A 141 6.39 -11.78 -1.60
N LEU A 142 7.34 -12.71 -1.67
CA LEU A 142 8.28 -12.96 -0.60
C LEU A 142 9.18 -11.74 -0.30
N PRO A 143 9.81 -11.07 -1.30
CA PRO A 143 10.56 -9.84 -1.04
C PRO A 143 9.67 -8.72 -0.47
N PHE A 144 8.41 -8.67 -0.88
CA PHE A 144 7.45 -7.68 -0.34
C PHE A 144 7.14 -7.91 1.12
N LEU A 145 6.89 -9.18 1.50
CA LEU A 145 6.65 -9.56 2.88
C LEU A 145 7.85 -9.20 3.76
N LEU A 146 9.07 -9.44 3.27
CA LEU A 146 10.30 -9.06 3.97
C LEU A 146 10.40 -7.54 4.17
N ILE A 147 10.15 -6.74 3.13
CA ILE A 147 10.06 -5.28 3.27
C ILE A 147 9.02 -4.92 4.33
N GLY A 148 7.82 -5.50 4.24
CA GLY A 148 6.74 -5.29 5.19
C GLY A 148 7.12 -5.54 6.65
N ILE A 149 7.73 -6.69 6.92
CA ILE A 149 8.20 -7.07 8.25
C ILE A 149 9.27 -6.09 8.74
N ILE A 150 10.23 -5.72 7.90
CA ILE A 150 11.28 -4.75 8.25
C ILE A 150 10.64 -3.41 8.63
N ILE A 151 9.76 -2.86 7.79
CA ILE A 151 9.11 -1.57 8.04
C ILE A 151 8.22 -1.63 9.29
N MET A 152 7.50 -2.72 9.51
CA MET A 152 6.72 -2.94 10.72
C MET A 152 7.60 -2.90 11.98
N LEU A 153 8.72 -3.63 11.99
CA LEU A 153 9.61 -3.73 13.14
C LEU A 153 10.29 -2.39 13.48
N ILE A 154 10.74 -1.65 12.46
CA ILE A 154 11.38 -0.34 12.71
C ILE A 154 10.37 0.68 13.22
N PHE A 155 9.13 0.72 12.72
CA PHE A 155 8.10 1.59 13.27
C PHE A 155 7.72 1.20 14.70
N TYR A 156 7.57 -0.10 14.98
CA TYR A 156 7.27 -0.59 16.33
C TYR A 156 8.34 -0.18 17.34
N LYS A 157 9.61 -0.31 16.97
CA LYS A 157 10.74 0.07 17.83
C LYS A 157 10.83 1.59 18.00
N SER A 158 10.82 2.34 16.90
CA SER A 158 11.03 3.79 16.94
C SER A 158 9.91 4.54 17.65
N GLN A 159 8.64 4.14 17.49
CA GLN A 159 7.53 4.79 18.21
C GLN A 159 7.65 4.63 19.73
N LYS A 160 8.15 3.48 20.20
CA LYS A 160 8.39 3.23 21.63
C LYS A 160 9.55 4.07 22.16
N GLU A 161 10.67 4.07 21.44
CA GLU A 161 11.87 4.82 21.82
C GLU A 161 11.62 6.33 21.90
N HIS A 162 10.83 6.87 20.96
CA HIS A 162 10.52 8.30 20.89
C HIS A 162 9.22 8.69 21.59
N LYS A 163 8.50 7.74 22.18
CA LYS A 163 7.17 7.93 22.78
C LYS A 163 6.20 8.66 21.83
N ASP A 164 6.25 8.33 20.54
CA ASP A 164 5.51 9.00 19.47
C ASP A 164 4.03 8.59 19.50
N LYS A 165 3.20 9.44 20.10
CA LYS A 165 1.76 9.17 20.28
C LYS A 165 1.00 9.18 18.95
N SER A 166 1.44 9.97 17.97
CA SER A 166 0.76 10.07 16.67
C SER A 166 0.94 8.81 15.84
N PHE A 167 2.18 8.29 15.78
CA PHE A 167 2.52 7.11 14.96
C PHE A 167 2.44 5.78 15.72
N LYS A 168 1.91 5.75 16.95
CA LYS A 168 1.85 4.55 17.81
C LYS A 168 1.24 3.31 17.14
N TYR A 169 0.29 3.49 16.22
CA TYR A 169 -0.40 2.41 15.53
C TYR A 169 0.12 2.13 14.12
N MET A 170 1.14 2.86 13.64
CA MET A 170 1.68 2.70 12.28
C MET A 170 2.17 1.27 12.01
N TRP A 171 2.87 0.65 12.98
CA TRP A 171 3.30 -0.74 12.84
C TRP A 171 2.11 -1.71 12.77
N PHE A 172 1.02 -1.40 13.47
CA PHE A 172 -0.16 -2.26 13.55
C PHE A 172 -0.97 -2.22 12.26
N THR A 173 -1.04 -1.06 11.58
CA THR A 173 -1.67 -0.97 10.25
C THR A 173 -0.91 -1.81 9.22
N ILE A 174 0.42 -1.79 9.26
CA ILE A 174 1.27 -2.62 8.39
C ILE A 174 1.04 -4.11 8.69
N PHE A 175 1.08 -4.50 9.97
CA PHE A 175 0.80 -5.87 10.39
C PHE A 175 -0.54 -6.36 9.86
N LEU A 176 -1.60 -5.58 10.08
CA LEU A 176 -2.96 -5.93 9.69
C LEU A 176 -3.10 -6.06 8.16
N SER A 177 -2.44 -5.18 7.41
CA SER A 177 -2.40 -5.23 5.96
C SER A 177 -1.79 -6.54 5.44
N PHE A 178 -0.64 -6.97 5.99
CA PHE A 178 -0.01 -8.22 5.58
C PHE A 178 -0.75 -9.45 6.09
N ALA A 179 -1.33 -9.40 7.30
CA ALA A 179 -2.12 -10.48 7.86
C ALA A 179 -3.33 -10.82 6.98
N PHE A 180 -3.99 -9.81 6.40
CA PHE A 180 -5.08 -10.02 5.45
C PHE A 180 -4.60 -10.33 4.03
N TYR A 181 -3.42 -9.84 3.62
CA TYR A 181 -2.90 -10.09 2.28
C TYR A 181 -2.39 -11.53 2.09
N ALA A 182 -1.73 -12.11 3.09
CA ALA A 182 -1.11 -13.43 2.95
C ALA A 182 -2.11 -14.55 2.58
N PRO A 183 -3.29 -14.67 3.23
CA PRO A 183 -4.30 -15.64 2.83
C PRO A 183 -4.82 -15.41 1.41
N VAL A 184 -4.95 -14.15 0.98
CA VAL A 184 -5.40 -13.80 -0.37
C VAL A 184 -4.41 -14.33 -1.41
N VAL A 185 -3.11 -14.10 -1.22
CA VAL A 185 -2.08 -14.59 -2.15
C VAL A 185 -2.10 -16.12 -2.27
N LEU A 186 -2.28 -16.82 -1.16
CA LEU A 186 -2.17 -18.27 -1.12
C LEU A 186 -3.43 -18.98 -1.62
N TYR A 187 -4.62 -18.40 -1.39
CA TYR A 187 -5.86 -19.16 -1.50
C TYR A 187 -6.95 -18.51 -2.36
N SER A 188 -6.81 -17.26 -2.82
CA SER A 188 -7.90 -16.59 -3.55
C SER A 188 -8.25 -17.26 -4.89
N GLN A 189 -7.28 -17.92 -5.54
CA GLN A 189 -7.52 -18.69 -6.77
C GLN A 189 -8.43 -19.91 -6.51
N LYS A 190 -8.30 -20.56 -5.35
CA LYS A 190 -9.08 -21.75 -4.98
C LYS A 190 -10.40 -21.40 -4.31
N TYR A 191 -10.42 -20.36 -3.49
CA TYR A 191 -11.58 -19.92 -2.72
C TYR A 191 -11.81 -18.42 -2.96
N PRO A 192 -12.67 -18.05 -3.94
CA PRO A 192 -12.90 -16.65 -4.32
C PRO A 192 -13.34 -15.74 -3.17
N ASN A 193 -14.03 -16.29 -2.16
CA ASN A 193 -14.47 -15.55 -0.97
C ASN A 193 -13.31 -15.05 -0.11
N ILE A 194 -12.14 -15.67 -0.16
CA ILE A 194 -10.93 -15.19 0.54
C ILE A 194 -10.48 -13.85 -0.05
N GLY A 195 -10.80 -13.57 -1.32
CA GLY A 195 -10.58 -12.26 -1.94
C GLY A 195 -11.24 -11.10 -1.19
N LEU A 196 -12.30 -11.34 -0.40
CA LEU A 196 -12.94 -10.31 0.44
C LEU A 196 -12.02 -9.73 1.52
N LEU A 197 -10.95 -10.45 1.90
CA LEU A 197 -9.93 -9.94 2.82
C LEU A 197 -9.15 -8.74 2.23
N MET A 198 -9.28 -8.45 0.95
CA MET A 198 -8.78 -7.20 0.36
C MET A 198 -9.45 -5.97 0.97
N ILE A 199 -10.71 -6.02 1.38
CA ILE A 199 -11.42 -4.89 2.00
C ILE A 199 -10.78 -4.47 3.33
N PRO A 200 -10.65 -5.36 4.35
CA PRO A 200 -10.02 -4.97 5.61
C PRO A 200 -8.52 -4.66 5.45
N LYS A 201 -7.83 -5.27 4.48
CA LYS A 201 -6.47 -4.84 4.07
C LYS A 201 -6.45 -3.38 3.60
N THR A 202 -7.37 -3.00 2.71
CA THR A 202 -7.48 -1.63 2.19
C THR A 202 -7.81 -0.65 3.30
N CYS A 203 -8.69 -1.00 4.25
CA CYS A 203 -8.94 -0.20 5.44
C CYS A 203 -7.66 0.06 6.27
N ALA A 204 -6.77 -0.92 6.38
CA ALA A 204 -5.49 -0.73 7.07
C ALA A 204 -4.58 0.28 6.34
N TYR A 205 -4.59 0.30 5.01
CA TYR A 205 -3.88 1.32 4.24
C TYR A 205 -4.52 2.71 4.36
N VAL A 206 -5.85 2.82 4.34
CA VAL A 206 -6.54 4.08 4.62
C VAL A 206 -6.18 4.59 6.00
N TRP A 207 -6.14 3.72 7.02
CA TRP A 207 -5.73 4.09 8.36
C TRP A 207 -4.28 4.58 8.41
N THR A 208 -3.37 3.93 7.68
CA THR A 208 -1.99 4.39 7.49
C THR A 208 -1.97 5.82 6.96
N VAL A 209 -2.71 6.10 5.89
CA VAL A 209 -2.82 7.45 5.29
C VAL A 209 -3.39 8.47 6.28
N LEU A 210 -4.42 8.08 7.05
CA LEU A 210 -5.07 8.93 8.04
C LEU A 210 -4.14 9.29 9.21
N ILE A 211 -3.27 8.39 9.65
CA ILE A 211 -2.29 8.68 10.72
C ILE A 211 -1.42 9.89 10.33
N GLY A 212 -0.83 9.87 9.13
CA GLY A 212 -0.01 11.00 8.68
C GLY A 212 -0.82 12.27 8.42
N TYR A 213 -2.05 12.15 7.92
CA TYR A 213 -2.94 13.31 7.72
C TYR A 213 -3.33 13.99 9.03
N PHE A 214 -3.73 13.22 10.04
CA PHE A 214 -4.11 13.78 11.34
C PHE A 214 -2.92 14.34 12.11
N ASP A 215 -1.73 13.73 12.00
CA ASP A 215 -0.51 14.29 12.57
C ASP A 215 -0.18 15.65 11.93
N MET A 216 -0.27 15.76 10.60
CA MET A 216 -0.06 17.02 9.87
C MET A 216 -1.04 18.13 10.30
N LYS A 217 -2.33 17.79 10.50
CA LYS A 217 -3.36 18.72 10.98
C LYS A 217 -3.14 19.11 12.45
N GLY A 218 -2.77 18.16 13.30
CA GLY A 218 -2.47 18.41 14.72
C GLY A 218 -1.35 19.43 14.90
N GLU A 219 -0.22 19.25 14.21
CA GLU A 219 0.88 20.21 14.24
C GLU A 219 0.48 21.62 13.78
N ARG A 220 -0.46 21.70 12.82
CA ARG A 220 -0.94 22.99 12.31
C ARG A 220 -1.76 23.72 13.37
N TYR A 221 -2.67 23.03 14.05
CA TYR A 221 -3.46 23.60 15.12
C TYR A 221 -2.59 24.10 16.29
N GLU A 222 -1.52 23.38 16.64
CA GLU A 222 -0.59 23.83 17.68
C GLU A 222 0.19 25.09 17.27
N LYS A 223 0.58 25.22 15.99
CA LYS A 223 1.25 26.42 15.47
C LYS A 223 0.34 27.63 15.31
N GLU A 224 -0.94 27.44 14.98
CA GLU A 224 -1.88 28.56 14.87
C GLU A 224 -2.29 29.11 16.26
N ARG A 225 -2.01 28.37 17.34
CA ARG A 225 -2.34 28.74 18.73
C ARG A 225 -1.18 29.39 19.51
N ASN A 226 0.05 29.26 19.00
CA ASN A 226 1.27 29.80 19.61
C ASN A 226 1.79 31.00 18.82
#